data_AF-A0A931J3L1-F1
#
_entry.id   AF-A0A931J3L1-F1
#
_cell.length_a   1.000
_cell.length_b   1.000
_cell.length_c   1.000
_cell.angle_alpha   90.00
_cell.angle_beta   90.00
_cell.angle_gamma   90.00
#
_symmetry.space_group_name_H-M   'P 1'
#
loop_
_entity.id
_entity.type
_entity.pdbx_description
1 polymer ?
#
loop_
_entity_poly.entity_id
_entity_poly.type
_entity_poly.pdbx_seq_one_letter_code
_entity_poly.pdbx_strand_id
1 'polypeptide(L)' 'MNSPSSPQTLPPEPSPQAGLAPAEGLSMVWHSRFGAMRIEVIHGQPHVNGQRIEPLLRPTVPQEAP' A
#
# COMPACT_ATOMS: atom_id res chain seq x y z
N MET A 1 -45.25 -12.37 -7.95
CA MET A 1 -44.24 -11.30 -8.10
C MET A 1 -43.46 -11.24 -6.79
N ASN A 2 -42.17 -11.56 -6.80
CA ASN A 2 -41.32 -11.47 -5.62
C ASN A 2 -40.15 -10.53 -5.99
N SER A 3 -40.11 -9.37 -5.34
CA SER A 3 -39.15 -8.30 -5.63
C SER A 3 -37.77 -8.68 -5.07
N PRO A 4 -36.66 -8.53 -5.82
CA PRO A 4 -35.34 -8.83 -5.28
C PRO A 4 -34.95 -7.76 -4.25
N SER A 5 -34.60 -8.21 -3.05
CA SER A 5 -34.15 -7.39 -1.93
C SER A 5 -32.89 -6.59 -2.30
N SER A 6 -32.93 -5.26 -2.12
CA SER A 6 -31.77 -4.38 -2.31
C SER A 6 -30.56 -4.84 -1.49
N PRO A 7 -29.33 -4.79 -2.05
CA PRO A 7 -28.13 -5.13 -1.28
C PRO A 7 -27.92 -4.07 -0.19
N GLN A 8 -28.02 -4.49 1.07
CA GLN A 8 -27.56 -3.68 2.20
C GLN A 8 -26.04 -3.61 2.15
N THR A 9 -25.51 -2.48 1.71
CA THR A 9 -24.08 -2.18 1.82
C THR A 9 -23.75 -1.98 3.29
N LEU A 10 -23.08 -2.97 3.90
CA LEU A 10 -22.54 -2.83 5.25
C LEU A 10 -21.56 -1.64 5.27
N PRO A 11 -21.63 -0.74 6.28
CA PRO A 11 -20.63 0.30 6.43
C PRO A 11 -19.25 -0.34 6.63
N PRO A 12 -18.17 0.25 6.07
CA PRO A 12 -16.83 -0.30 6.27
C PRO A 12 -16.53 -0.29 7.77
N GLU A 13 -16.20 -1.47 8.32
CA GLU A 13 -15.71 -1.56 9.69
C GLU A 13 -14.48 -0.64 9.84
N PRO A 14 -14.39 0.15 10.92
CA PRO A 14 -13.22 0.96 11.16
C PRO A 14 -12.02 0.03 11.34
N SER A 15 -11.10 0.04 10.38
CA SER A 15 -9.87 -0.75 10.44
C SER A 15 -9.15 -0.47 11.78
N PRO A 16 -8.71 -1.50 12.53
CA PRO A 16 -8.00 -1.33 13.80
C PRO A 16 -6.67 -0.57 13.68
N GLN A 17 -6.25 -0.21 12.45
CA GLN A 17 -5.09 0.62 12.17
C GLN A 17 -5.38 2.13 12.19
N ALA A 18 -6.61 2.58 12.46
CA ALA A 18 -6.99 4.00 12.46
C ALA A 18 -6.30 4.88 13.54
N GLY A 19 -5.35 4.35 14.32
CA GLY A 19 -4.68 5.07 15.40
C GLY A 19 -3.17 4.93 15.48
N LEU A 20 -2.50 4.29 14.51
CA LEU A 20 -1.03 4.26 14.51
C LEU A 20 -0.50 5.53 13.86
N ALA A 21 -0.32 6.59 14.67
CA ALA A 21 0.49 7.73 14.28
C ALA A 21 1.85 7.23 13.76
N PRO A 22 2.34 7.70 12.60
CA PRO A 22 3.59 7.21 12.06
C PRO A 22 4.73 7.64 12.98
N ALA A 23 5.31 6.68 13.70
CA ALA A 23 6.64 6.84 14.26
C ALA A 23 7.61 6.96 13.08
N GLU A 24 7.91 8.20 12.69
CA GLU A 24 8.98 8.59 11.75
C GLU A 24 9.07 7.73 10.47
N GLY A 25 7.94 7.50 9.82
CA GLY A 25 7.86 6.59 8.67
C GLY A 25 6.59 6.73 7.84
N LEU A 26 6.68 6.44 6.54
CA LEU A 26 5.51 6.33 5.67
C LEU A 26 4.88 4.96 5.86
N SER A 27 3.57 4.89 6.06
CA SER A 27 2.81 3.63 6.12
C SER A 27 1.54 3.75 5.28
N MET A 28 1.37 2.86 4.30
CA MET A 28 0.23 2.88 3.39
C MET A 28 -0.13 1.45 2.99
N VAL A 29 -1.43 1.20 2.78
CA VAL A 29 -1.90 -0.02 2.13
C VAL A 29 -2.21 0.27 0.67
N TRP A 30 -1.58 -0.48 -0.23
CA TRP A 30 -1.82 -0.43 -1.66
C TRP A 30 -2.68 -1.62 -2.09
N HIS A 31 -3.77 -1.37 -2.82
CA HIS A 31 -4.66 -2.40 -3.33
C HIS A 31 -4.40 -2.65 -4.81
N SER A 32 -4.13 -3.91 -5.16
CA SER A 32 -3.98 -4.37 -6.54
C SER A 32 -5.00 -5.46 -6.87
N ARG A 33 -5.07 -5.88 -8.14
CA ARG A 33 -5.88 -7.05 -8.55
C ARG A 33 -5.44 -8.37 -7.89
N PHE A 34 -4.25 -8.41 -7.31
CA PHE A 34 -3.68 -9.59 -6.64
C PHE A 34 -3.86 -9.58 -5.12
N GLY A 35 -4.48 -8.52 -4.58
CA GLY A 35 -4.65 -8.32 -3.15
C GLY A 35 -4.02 -7.03 -2.64
N ALA A 36 -4.15 -6.82 -1.33
CA ALA A 36 -3.61 -5.68 -0.62
C ALA A 36 -2.15 -5.93 -0.20
N MET A 37 -1.33 -4.88 -0.27
CA MET A 37 0.06 -4.88 0.17
C MET A 37 0.27 -3.72 1.14
N ARG A 38 0.95 -3.98 2.27
CA ARG A 38 1.35 -2.94 3.22
C ARG A 38 2.74 -2.45 2.83
N ILE A 39 2.87 -1.16 2.55
CA ILE A 39 4.12 -0.49 2.20
C ILE A 39 4.53 0.38 3.38
N GLU A 40 5.75 0.19 3.87
CA GLU A 40 6.26 0.88 5.04
C GLU A 40 7.67 1.42 4.79
N VAL A 41 7.98 2.59 5.32
CA VAL A 41 9.34 3.12 5.38
C VAL A 41 9.70 3.24 6.86
N ILE A 42 10.58 2.36 7.32
CA ILE A 42 11.00 2.27 8.73
C ILE A 42 12.48 2.64 8.75
N HIS A 43 12.85 3.72 9.46
CA HIS A 43 14.23 4.24 9.50
C HIS A 43 14.85 4.44 8.10
N GLY A 44 14.06 4.96 7.15
CA GLY A 44 14.49 5.18 5.77
C GLY A 44 14.60 3.91 4.91
N GLN A 45 14.26 2.73 5.44
CA GLN A 45 14.29 1.47 4.71
C GLN A 45 12.89 1.08 4.23
N PRO A 46 12.68 0.84 2.93
CA PRO A 46 11.40 0.39 2.40
C PRO A 46 11.14 -1.08 2.76
N HIS A 47 9.91 -1.35 3.17
CA HIS A 47 9.39 -2.67 3.49
C HIS A 47 8.06 -2.90 2.77
N VAL A 48 7.83 -4.12 2.31
CA VAL A 48 6.54 -4.57 1.76
C VAL A 48 6.10 -5.78 2.57
N ASN A 49 4.92 -5.72 3.17
CA ASN A 49 4.37 -6.77 4.04
C ASN A 49 5.34 -7.17 5.18
N GLY A 50 6.05 -6.20 5.74
CA GLY A 50 7.06 -6.41 6.78
C GLY A 50 8.43 -6.89 6.28
N GLN A 51 8.58 -7.19 4.99
CA GLN A 51 9.85 -7.60 4.41
C GLN A 51 10.60 -6.41 3.81
N ARG A 52 11.84 -6.18 4.22
CA ARG A 52 12.71 -5.14 3.63
C ARG A 52 12.96 -5.44 2.15
N ILE A 53 12.82 -4.42 1.30
CA ILE A 53 13.11 -4.51 -0.13
C ILE A 53 14.32 -3.62 -0.48
N GLU A 54 15.10 -4.04 -1.47
CA GLU A 54 16.19 -3.23 -2.02
C GLU A 54 15.73 -2.56 -3.32
N PRO A 55 15.76 -1.22 -3.41
CA PRO A 55 15.44 -0.53 -4.66
C PRO A 55 16.39 -0.97 -5.77
N LEU A 56 15.85 -1.45 -6.89
CA LEU A 56 16.65 -1.66 -8.09
C LEU A 56 16.98 -0.29 -8.69
N LEU A 57 18.06 0.33 -8.23
CA LEU A 57 18.64 1.50 -8.89
C LEU A 57 19.17 1.07 -10.25
N ARG A 58 18.39 1.24 -11.32
CA ARG A 58 18.98 1.29 -12.65
C ARG A 58 19.50 2.70 -12.85
N PRO A 59 20.82 2.94 -12.92
CA PRO A 59 21.31 4.21 -13.40
C PRO A 59 20.84 4.39 -14.84
N THR A 60 20.01 5.39 -15.09
CA THR A 60 19.82 5.92 -16.44
C THR A 60 21.17 6.48 -16.86
N VAL A 61 21.86 5.79 -17.76
CA VAL A 61 23.02 6.35 -18.46
C VAL A 61 22.57 7.68 -19.09
N PRO A 62 23.24 8.82 -18.84
CA PRO A 62 23.03 10.00 -19.65
C PRO A 62 23.43 9.61 -21.07
N GLN A 63 22.50 9.70 -22.01
CA GLN A 63 22.81 9.55 -23.42
C GLN A 63 23.58 10.80 -23.85
N GLU A 64 24.90 10.78 -23.74
CA GLU A 64 25.76 11.77 -24.40
C GLU A 64 25.74 11.43 -25.89
N ALA A 65 25.02 12.24 -26.67
CA ALA A 65 25.06 12.17 -28.13
C ALA A 65 26.23 13.04 -28.63
N PRO A 66 27.05 12.55 -29.58
CA PRO A 66 28.09 13.34 -30.23
C PRO A 66 27.53 14.44 -31.14
#